data_AF-A0A368FJK9-F1
#
_entry.id   AF-A0A368FJK9-F1
#
_cell.length_a   1.000
_cell.length_b   1.000
_cell.length_c   1.000
_cell.angle_alpha   90.00
_cell.angle_beta   90.00
_cell.angle_gamma   90.00
#
_symmetry.space_group_name_H-M   'P 1'
#
loop_
_entity.id
_entity.type
_entity.pdbx_description
1 polymer ?
#
loop_
_entity_poly.entity_id
_entity_poly.type
_entity_poly.pdbx_seq_one_letter_code
_entity_poly.pdbx_strand_id
1 'polypeptide(L)'
;MRFAERGILRRLNMLLLKKGIEHGWHVATTIPSLFARRGICSSQSYIRTREQSLALQGNAVGAYHPNEEGHEAVAAEILKLLRRSGVVDSPLD
;
A
#
# COMPACT_ATOMS: atom_id res chain seq x y z
N MET A 1 -11.40 7.07 -12.40
CA MET A 1 -10.23 7.89 -12.83
C MET A 1 -8.96 7.04 -12.78
N ARG A 2 -8.13 7.03 -13.84
CA ARG A 2 -6.84 6.27 -13.91
C ARG A 2 -5.61 7.16 -14.20
N PHE A 3 -5.70 8.46 -13.99
CA PHE A 3 -4.62 9.39 -14.35
C PHE A 3 -3.36 9.13 -13.51
N ALA A 4 -3.48 9.13 -12.17
CA ALA A 4 -2.35 8.85 -11.29
C ALA A 4 -1.73 7.47 -11.54
N GLU A 5 -2.57 6.45 -11.74
CA GLU A 5 -2.15 5.09 -12.09
C GLU A 5 -1.26 5.07 -13.34
N ARG A 6 -1.75 5.64 -14.45
CA ARG A 6 -1.07 5.61 -15.75
C ARG A 6 0.13 6.55 -15.83
N GLY A 7 0.02 7.73 -15.22
CA GLY A 7 1.00 8.80 -15.32
C GLY A 7 2.17 8.67 -14.35
N ILE A 8 1.93 8.14 -13.15
CA ILE A 8 2.92 8.20 -12.05
C ILE A 8 3.12 6.82 -11.42
N LEU A 9 2.05 6.21 -10.88
CA LEU A 9 2.17 5.06 -9.98
C LEU A 9 2.74 3.83 -10.67
N ARG A 10 2.33 3.54 -11.92
CA ARG A 10 2.88 2.42 -12.68
C ARG A 10 4.38 2.56 -12.90
N ARG A 11 4.86 3.75 -13.28
CA ARG A 11 6.29 4.01 -13.50
C ARG A 11 7.08 3.90 -12.20
N LEU A 12 6.55 4.45 -11.11
CA LEU A 12 7.16 4.35 -9.80
C LEU A 12 7.28 2.89 -9.32
N ASN A 13 6.21 2.10 -9.41
CA ASN A 13 6.22 0.71 -9.00
C ASN A 13 7.19 -0.14 -9.83
N MET A 14 7.30 0.11 -11.14
CA MET A 14 8.30 -0.56 -11.98
C MET A 14 9.74 -0.19 -11.57
N LEU A 15 9.98 1.07 -11.19
CA LEU A 15 11.30 1.51 -10.72
C LEU A 15 11.67 0.84 -9.40
N LEU A 16 10.73 0.74 -8.46
CA LEU A 16 10.93 0.02 -7.19
C LEU A 16 11.27 -1.45 -7.44
N LEU A 17 10.54 -2.12 -8.33
CA LEU A 17 10.82 -3.52 -8.70
C LEU A 17 12.21 -3.67 -9.31
N LYS A 18 12.56 -2.80 -10.27
CA LYS A 18 13.88 -2.79 -10.91
C LYS A 18 14.99 -2.64 -9.87
N LYS A 19 14.88 -1.66 -8.97
CA LYS A 19 15.87 -1.40 -7.93
C LYS A 19 15.96 -2.52 -6.90
N GLY A 20 14.84 -3.14 -6.55
CA GLY A 20 14.86 -4.30 -5.68
C GLY A 20 15.62 -5.48 -6.28
N ILE A 21 15.41 -5.77 -7.57
CA ILE A 21 16.17 -6.83 -8.28
C ILE A 21 17.67 -6.50 -8.31
N GLU A 22 18.04 -5.25 -8.66
CA GLU A 22 19.44 -4.81 -8.72
C GLU A 22 20.18 -4.94 -7.38
N HIS A 23 19.48 -4.77 -6.27
CA HIS A 23 20.08 -4.79 -4.93
C HIS A 23 19.75 -6.05 -4.11
N GLY A 24 19.11 -7.06 -4.71
CA GLY A 24 18.72 -8.28 -4.02
C GLY A 24 17.67 -8.09 -2.93
N TRP A 25 16.89 -7.01 -2.97
CA TRP A 25 15.79 -6.78 -2.02
C TRP A 25 14.53 -7.52 -2.44
N HIS A 26 13.81 -8.05 -1.45
CA HIS A 26 12.45 -8.50 -1.68
C HIS A 26 11.53 -7.29 -1.86
N VAL A 27 10.86 -7.19 -3.01
CA VAL A 27 9.87 -6.15 -3.28
C VAL A 27 8.48 -6.74 -3.13
N ALA A 28 7.67 -6.14 -2.24
CA ALA A 28 6.29 -6.55 -2.01
C ALA A 28 5.38 -6.15 -3.18
N THR A 29 5.48 -6.89 -4.29
CA THR A 29 4.78 -6.60 -5.56
C THR A 29 3.26 -6.81 -5.49
N THR A 30 2.74 -7.43 -4.44
CA THR A 30 1.30 -7.67 -4.23
C THR A 30 0.57 -6.44 -3.69
N ILE A 31 1.25 -5.52 -2.98
CA ILE A 31 0.65 -4.34 -2.35
C ILE A 31 -0.13 -3.44 -3.31
N PRO A 32 0.37 -3.09 -4.53
CA PRO A 32 -0.39 -2.24 -5.45
C PRO A 32 -1.78 -2.79 -5.82
N SER A 33 -1.94 -4.12 -5.84
CA SER A 33 -3.20 -4.75 -6.20
C SER A 33 -4.30 -4.55 -5.15
N LEU A 34 -3.93 -4.40 -3.87
CA LEU A 34 -4.85 -4.08 -2.77
C LEU A 34 -5.62 -2.77 -3.04
N PHE A 35 -4.97 -1.80 -3.67
CA PHE A 35 -5.54 -0.48 -3.93
C PHE A 35 -6.24 -0.35 -5.28
N ALA A 36 -6.14 -1.34 -6.18
CA ALA A 36 -6.65 -1.24 -7.55
C ALA A 36 -8.16 -0.94 -7.63
N ARG A 37 -8.95 -1.45 -6.68
CA ARG A 37 -10.40 -1.17 -6.54
C ARG A 37 -10.77 -0.39 -5.28
N ARG A 38 -9.77 -0.05 -4.47
CA ARG A 38 -9.91 0.62 -3.17
C ARG A 38 -9.11 1.91 -3.09
N GLY A 39 -8.86 2.54 -4.24
CA GLY A 39 -8.22 3.86 -4.33
C GLY A 39 -9.12 4.98 -3.77
N ILE A 40 -8.60 6.22 -3.80
CA ILE A 40 -9.26 7.38 -3.18
C ILE A 40 -10.68 7.70 -3.69
N CYS A 41 -10.99 7.33 -4.94
CA CYS A 41 -12.32 7.54 -5.53
C CYS A 41 -13.29 6.37 -5.33
N SER A 42 -12.88 5.33 -4.59
CA SER A 42 -13.73 4.17 -4.31
C SER A 42 -14.69 4.49 -3.15
N SER A 43 -15.91 3.96 -3.21
CA SER A 43 -16.83 3.96 -2.05
C SER A 43 -16.34 3.07 -0.90
N GLN A 44 -15.41 2.15 -1.19
CA GLN A 44 -14.71 1.30 -0.22
C GLN A 44 -13.21 1.65 -0.24
N SER A 45 -12.89 2.91 0.01
CA SER A 45 -11.52 3.40 -0.10
C SER A 45 -10.63 2.91 1.04
N TYR A 46 -9.39 2.52 0.70
CA TYR A 46 -8.29 2.32 1.63
C TYR A 46 -7.45 3.60 1.81
N ILE A 47 -7.81 4.71 1.17
CA ILE A 47 -7.02 5.94 1.18
C ILE A 47 -7.78 7.01 1.95
N ARG A 48 -7.14 7.63 2.93
CA ARG A 48 -7.68 8.76 3.68
C ARG A 48 -7.77 10.00 2.78
N THR A 49 -8.94 10.61 2.68
CA THR A 49 -9.11 11.87 1.94
C THR A 49 -8.54 13.05 2.71
N ARG A 50 -8.40 14.20 2.04
CA ARG A 50 -7.93 15.43 2.69
C ARG A 50 -8.92 15.92 3.74
N GLU A 51 -10.22 15.82 3.47
CA GLU A 51 -11.31 16.20 4.37
C GLU A 51 -11.30 15.33 5.62
N GLN A 52 -11.12 14.01 5.45
CA GLN A 52 -10.97 13.08 6.57
C GLN A 52 -9.74 13.39 7.42
N SER A 53 -8.60 13.70 6.80
CA SER A 53 -7.39 14.10 7.51
C SER A 53 -7.61 15.35 8.35
N LEU A 54 -8.24 16.38 7.77
CA LEU A 54 -8.54 17.63 8.48
C LEU A 54 -9.49 17.39 9.66
N ALA A 55 -10.54 16.60 9.47
CA ALA A 55 -11.53 16.31 10.50
C ALA A 55 -10.95 15.49 11.66
N LEU A 56 -10.09 14.50 11.38
CA LEU A 56 -9.57 13.57 12.38
C LEU A 56 -8.28 14.05 13.05
N GLN A 57 -7.42 14.75 12.32
CA GLN A 57 -6.05 15.07 12.74
C GLN A 57 -5.80 16.58 12.88
N GLY A 58 -6.78 17.43 12.53
CA GLY A 58 -6.65 18.89 12.56
C GLY A 58 -5.69 19.46 11.51
N ASN A 59 -5.18 18.63 10.60
CA ASN A 59 -4.25 19.03 9.53
C ASN A 59 -4.33 18.06 8.33
N ALA A 60 -3.68 18.41 7.22
CA ALA A 60 -3.72 17.64 5.97
C ALA A 60 -2.56 16.63 5.80
N VAL A 61 -1.70 16.45 6.81
CA VAL A 61 -0.49 15.63 6.69
C VAL A 61 -0.82 14.16 6.44
N GLY A 62 -1.90 13.64 7.04
CA GLY A 62 -2.36 12.26 6.81
C GLY A 62 -3.19 12.06 5.55
N ALA A 63 -3.41 13.10 4.74
CA ALA A 63 -4.14 12.96 3.48
C ALA A 63 -3.36 12.05 2.51
N TYR A 64 -4.10 11.29 1.70
CA TYR A 64 -3.58 10.37 0.67
C TYR A 64 -2.78 9.17 1.20
N HIS A 65 -2.66 9.02 2.52
CA HIS A 65 -2.11 7.83 3.16
C HIS A 65 -3.20 6.75 3.31
N PRO A 66 -2.83 5.49 3.57
CA PRO A 66 -3.80 4.49 3.94
C PRO A 66 -4.63 4.92 5.16
N ASN A 67 -5.91 4.59 5.17
CA ASN A 67 -6.72 4.61 6.39
C ASN A 67 -6.47 3.34 7.22
N GLU A 68 -7.22 3.16 8.29
CA GLU A 68 -7.08 2.03 9.23
C GLU A 68 -7.23 0.69 8.51
N GLU A 69 -8.32 0.50 7.74
CA GLU A 69 -8.58 -0.72 6.95
C GLU A 69 -7.46 -0.97 5.91
N GLY A 70 -6.98 0.10 5.27
CA GLY A 70 -5.87 0.04 4.32
C GLY A 70 -4.55 -0.37 4.98
N HIS A 71 -4.26 0.14 6.18
CA HIS A 71 -3.09 -0.25 6.96
C HIS A 71 -3.15 -1.71 7.38
N GLU A 72 -4.30 -2.19 7.85
CA GLU A 72 -4.50 -3.61 8.21
C GLU A 72 -4.29 -4.54 7.00
N ALA A 73 -4.86 -4.18 5.84
CA ALA A 73 -4.71 -4.97 4.62
C ALA A 73 -3.25 -5.05 4.16
N VAL A 74 -2.51 -3.93 4.23
CA VAL A 74 -1.07 -3.89 3.93
C VAL A 74 -0.27 -4.72 4.94
N ALA A 75 -0.56 -4.58 6.23
CA ALA A 75 0.12 -5.32 7.29
C ALA A 75 -0.06 -6.84 7.14
N ALA A 76 -1.28 -7.28 6.84
CA ALA A 76 -1.58 -8.70 6.60
C ALA A 76 -0.78 -9.25 5.41
N GLU A 77 -0.62 -8.48 4.34
CA GLU A 77 0.15 -8.90 3.17
C GLU A 77 1.66 -8.92 3.43
N ILE A 78 2.20 -7.90 4.11
CA ILE A 78 3.61 -7.88 4.53
C ILE A 78 3.91 -9.06 5.45
N LEU A 79 3.04 -9.36 6.42
CA LEU A 79 3.24 -10.47 7.34
C LEU A 79 3.29 -11.82 6.62
N LYS A 80 2.48 -12.03 5.59
CA LYS A 80 2.57 -13.24 4.73
C LYS A 80 3.93 -13.33 4.04
N LEU A 81 4.46 -12.22 3.54
CA LEU A 81 5.77 -12.19 2.89
C LEU A 81 6.89 -12.49 3.88
N LEU A 82 6.86 -11.87 5.06
CA LEU A 82 7.86 -12.12 6.11
C LEU A 82 7.88 -13.58 6.57
N ARG A 83 6.71 -14.21 6.73
CA ARG A 83 6.60 -15.64 7.06
C ARG A 83 7.17 -16.53 5.97
N ARG A 84 6.85 -16.26 4.69
CA ARG A 84 7.39 -17.02 3.55
C ARG A 84 8.91 -16.88 3.42
N SER A 85 9.46 -15.75 3.85
CA SER A 85 10.90 -15.49 3.87
C SER A 85 11.60 -16.02 5.13
N GLY A 86 10.88 -16.63 6.08
CA GLY A 86 11.45 -17.14 7.33
C GLY A 86 11.95 -16.06 8.29
N VAL A 87 11.53 -14.80 8.10
CA VAL A 87 11.89 -13.69 8.99
C VAL A 87 11.07 -13.71 10.28
N VAL A 88 9.82 -14.20 10.18
CA VAL A 88 8.89 -14.34 11.29
C VAL A 88 8.35 -15.76 11.26
N ASP A 89 8.17 -16.36 12.43
CA ASP A 89 7.59 -17.69 12.55
C ASP A 89 6.19 -17.76 11.92
N SER A 90 5.89 -18.89 11.28
CA SER A 90 4.52 -19.24 10.95
C SER A 90 3.73 -19.42 12.24
N PRO A 91 2.48 -18.96 12.32
CA PRO A 91 1.67 -19.19 13.50
C PRO A 91 1.59 -20.70 13.71
N LEU A 92 1.77 -21.13 14.97
CA LEU A 92 1.54 -22.51 15.37
C LEU A 92 0.09 -22.86 15.00
N ASP A 93 -0.07 -23.95 14.24
CA ASP A 93 -1.39 -24.50 13.86
C ASP A 93 -2.25 -24.85 15.08
#